data_AF-A0A951XMT8-F1
#
_entry.id   AF-A0A951XMT8-F1
#
_cell.length_a   1.000
_cell.length_b   1.000
_cell.length_c   1.000
_cell.angle_alpha   90.00
_cell.angle_beta   90.00
_cell.angle_gamma   90.00
#
_symmetry.space_group_name_H-M   'P 1'
#
loop_
_entity.id
_entity.type
_entity.pdbx_description
1 polymer ?
#
loop_
_entity_poly.entity_id
_entity_poly.type
_entity_poly.pdbx_seq_one_letter_code
_entity_poly.pdbx_strand_id
1 'polypeptide(L)'
;MAITAAGTGLTFDYINNSIATVVQSRESALLTQIGNLGESPTTADLLAMQQQVQQWTMTTQIQSTLVKEISDALKSIIQKSA
;
A
#
# COMPACT_ATOMS: atom_id res chain seq x y z
N MET A 1 -9.32 35.32 15.09
CA MET A 1 -9.39 34.07 15.88
C MET A 1 -10.01 33.00 14.99
N ALA A 2 -9.34 31.85 14.90
CA ALA A 2 -9.84 30.51 14.55
C ALA A 2 -10.83 30.33 13.38
N ILE A 3 -10.35 29.64 12.33
CA ILE A 3 -10.79 28.26 12.09
C ILE A 3 -9.51 27.45 11.84
N THR A 4 -8.93 26.91 12.91
CA THR A 4 -8.09 25.72 12.80
C THR A 4 -9.08 24.59 12.60
N ALA A 5 -9.37 24.27 11.34
CA ALA A 5 -10.03 23.03 11.00
C ALA A 5 -9.06 21.90 11.35
N ALA A 6 -9.07 21.49 12.62
CA ALA A 6 -8.69 20.16 13.03
C ALA A 6 -9.73 19.21 12.40
N GLY A 7 -9.65 19.08 11.08
CA GLY A 7 -10.42 18.11 10.33
C GLY A 7 -9.81 16.77 10.66
N THR A 8 -10.50 16.00 11.49
CA THR A 8 -10.41 14.53 11.56
C THR A 8 -10.90 13.96 10.23
N GLY A 9 -10.36 14.45 9.12
CA GLY A 9 -10.62 13.98 7.78
C GLY A 9 -9.73 12.77 7.55
N LEU A 10 -10.28 11.77 6.86
CA LEU A 10 -9.47 10.82 6.12
C LEU A 10 -8.63 11.63 5.13
N THR A 11 -7.50 12.17 5.58
CA THR A 11 -6.60 12.93 4.73
C THR A 11 -5.97 11.95 3.76
N PHE A 12 -5.78 12.38 2.50
CA PHE A 12 -5.08 11.58 1.51
C PHE A 12 -3.73 11.07 2.05
N ASP A 13 -3.06 11.89 2.86
CA ASP A 13 -1.85 11.51 3.58
C ASP A 13 -2.07 10.36 4.56
N TYR A 14 -3.17 10.33 5.33
CA TYR A 14 -3.46 9.22 6.23
C TYR A 14 -3.72 7.91 5.48
N ILE A 15 -4.49 7.96 4.39
CA ILE A 15 -4.76 6.77 3.56
C ILE A 15 -3.49 6.32 2.85
N ASN A 16 -2.74 7.24 2.25
CA ASN A 16 -1.49 6.95 1.58
C ASN A 16 -0.45 6.38 2.55
N ASN A 17 -0.29 6.96 3.74
CA ASN A 17 0.61 6.44 4.77
C ASN A 17 0.17 5.06 5.29
N SER A 18 -1.13 4.82 5.45
CA SER A 18 -1.65 3.52 5.88
C SER A 18 -1.37 2.44 4.83
N ILE A 19 -1.61 2.74 3.56
CA ILE A 19 -1.34 1.79 2.46
C ILE A 19 0.17 1.61 2.27
N ALA A 20 0.95 2.67 2.32
CA ALA A 20 2.42 2.61 2.25
C ALA A 20 2.99 1.75 3.38
N THR A 21 2.45 1.86 4.60
CA THR A 21 2.84 1.02 5.74
C THR A 21 2.58 -0.45 5.47
N VAL A 22 1.41 -0.79 4.89
CA VAL A 22 1.09 -2.18 4.54
C VAL A 22 2.00 -2.71 3.43
N VAL A 23 2.26 -1.92 2.39
CA VAL A 23 3.17 -2.30 1.30
C VAL A 23 4.60 -2.49 1.82
N GLN A 24 5.12 -1.56 2.62
CA GLN A 24 6.44 -1.66 3.24
C GLN A 24 6.56 -2.85 4.19
N SER A 25 5.51 -3.16 4.96
CA SER A 25 5.49 -4.34 5.82
C SER A 25 5.57 -5.64 5.00
N ARG A 26 4.85 -5.72 3.89
CA ARG A 26 4.89 -6.86 2.96
C ARG A 26 6.24 -7.00 2.28
N GLU A 27 6.80 -5.89 1.82
CA GLU A 27 8.15 -5.83 1.22
C GLU A 27 9.23 -6.27 2.22
N SER A 28 9.18 -5.76 3.46
CA SER A 28 10.11 -6.15 4.52
C SER A 28 10.00 -7.65 4.84
N ALA A 29 8.81 -8.24 4.83
CA ALA A 29 8.62 -9.67 5.01
C ALA A 29 9.24 -10.48 3.86
N LEU A 30 9.07 -10.00 2.63
CA LEU A 30 9.62 -10.62 1.42
C LEU A 30 11.15 -10.57 1.40
N LEU A 31 11.74 -9.41 1.74
CA LEU A 31 13.18 -9.23 1.89
C LEU A 31 13.75 -10.09 3.02
N THR A 32 13.03 -10.21 4.14
CA THR A 32 13.44 -11.10 5.24
C THR A 32 13.43 -12.55 4.79
N GLN A 33 12.43 -12.97 4.02
CA GLN A 33 12.36 -14.33 3.49
C GLN A 33 13.48 -14.60 2.46
N ILE A 34 13.79 -13.64 1.59
CA ILE A 34 14.93 -13.70 0.67
C ILE A 34 16.26 -13.74 1.44
N GLY A 35 16.40 -12.97 2.52
CA GLY A 35 17.58 -13.03 3.39
C GLY A 35 17.73 -14.35 4.13
N ASN A 36 16.61 -15.02 4.42
CA ASN A 36 16.58 -16.33 5.09
C ASN A 36 16.76 -17.50 4.10
N LEU A 37 16.56 -17.28 2.80
CA LEU A 37 16.90 -18.20 1.73
C LEU A 37 18.43 -18.22 1.59
N GLY A 38 19.12 -19.06 2.38
CA GLY A 38 20.58 -19.26 2.27
C GLY A 38 21.03 -19.87 0.93
N GLU A 39 22.28 -20.30 0.80
CA GLU A 39 22.88 -20.81 -0.45
C GLU A 39 22.18 -22.04 -1.09
N SER A 40 21.27 -22.70 -0.38
CA SER A 40 20.49 -23.84 -0.90
C SER A 40 19.03 -23.74 -0.44
N PRO A 41 18.22 -22.91 -1.12
CA PRO A 41 16.82 -22.74 -0.77
C PRO A 41 16.02 -24.02 -1.04
N THR A 42 15.12 -24.39 -0.12
CA THR A 42 14.27 -25.58 -0.33
C THR A 42 13.11 -25.26 -1.27
N THR A 43 12.52 -26.27 -1.90
CA THR A 43 11.33 -26.10 -2.76
C THR A 43 10.16 -25.48 -1.99
N ALA A 44 10.06 -25.72 -0.68
CA ALA A 44 9.06 -25.11 0.19
C ALA A 44 9.29 -23.60 0.34
N ASP A 45 10.55 -23.17 0.49
CA ASP A 45 10.90 -21.75 0.62
C ASP A 45 10.65 -20.98 -0.69
N LEU A 46 10.95 -21.61 -1.84
CA LEU A 46 10.64 -21.05 -3.16
C LEU A 46 9.13 -20.93 -3.41
N LEU A 47 8.34 -21.92 -2.98
CA LEU A 47 6.89 -21.87 -3.07
C LEU A 47 6.30 -20.77 -2.19
N ALA A 48 6.79 -20.65 -0.95
CA ALA A 48 6.39 -19.58 -0.05
C ALA A 48 6.78 -18.20 -0.60
N MET A 49 7.95 -18.07 -1.24
CA MET A 49 8.36 -16.84 -1.91
C MET A 49 7.41 -16.48 -3.07
N GLN A 50 7.05 -17.46 -3.91
CA GLN A 50 6.07 -17.24 -4.98
C GLN A 50 4.71 -16.76 -4.45
N GLN A 51 4.22 -17.36 -3.35
CA GLN A 51 2.97 -16.93 -2.73
C GLN A 51 3.06 -15.50 -2.19
N GLN A 52 4.18 -15.15 -1.55
CA GLN A 52 4.40 -13.80 -1.05
C GLN A 52 4.51 -12.76 -2.18
N VAL A 53 5.20 -13.07 -3.28
CA VAL A 53 5.30 -12.17 -4.44
C VAL A 53 3.94 -11.93 -5.09
N GLN A 54 3.09 -12.96 -5.17
CA GLN A 54 1.71 -12.78 -5.64
C GLN A 54 0.90 -11.88 -4.70
N GLN A 55 0.98 -12.10 -3.39
CA GLN A 55 0.30 -11.24 -2.41
C GLN A 55 0.79 -9.79 -2.48
N TRP A 56 2.10 -9.58 -2.64
CA TRP A 56 2.66 -8.26 -2.82
C TRP A 56 2.14 -7.59 -4.10
N THR A 57 2.15 -8.31 -5.22
CA THR A 57 1.62 -7.81 -6.50
C THR A 57 0.16 -7.39 -6.39
N MET A 58 -0.69 -8.21 -5.76
CA MET A 58 -2.09 -7.88 -5.50
C MET A 58 -2.24 -6.64 -4.60
N THR A 59 -1.42 -6.53 -3.56
CA THR A 59 -1.45 -5.38 -2.63
C THR A 59 -1.08 -4.08 -3.36
N THR A 60 -0.06 -4.11 -4.22
CA THR A 60 0.36 -2.95 -5.02
C THR A 60 -0.70 -2.55 -6.05
N GLN A 61 -1.40 -3.51 -6.66
CA GLN A 61 -2.54 -3.21 -7.52
C GLN A 61 -3.68 -2.55 -6.74
N ILE A 62 -4.03 -3.07 -5.56
CA ILE A 62 -5.06 -2.48 -4.69
C ILE A 62 -4.66 -1.05 -4.28
N GLN A 63 -3.39 -0.81 -3.90
CA GLN A 63 -2.89 0.53 -3.62
C GLN A 63 -3.15 1.46 -4.82
N SER A 64 -2.77 1.03 -6.02
CA SER A 64 -2.89 1.84 -7.24
C SER A 64 -4.34 2.19 -7.53
N THR A 65 -5.26 1.22 -7.35
CA THR A 65 -6.71 1.43 -7.49
C THR A 65 -7.22 2.43 -6.46
N LEU A 66 -6.87 2.26 -5.17
CA LEU A 66 -7.32 3.16 -4.12
C LEU A 66 -6.81 4.59 -4.33
N VAL A 67 -5.53 4.77 -4.69
CA VAL A 67 -4.96 6.08 -4.99
C VAL A 67 -5.65 6.72 -6.20
N LYS A 68 -5.96 5.92 -7.23
CA LYS A 68 -6.71 6.39 -8.40
C LYS A 68 -8.13 6.81 -8.02
N GLU A 69 -8.86 6.00 -7.28
CA GLU A 69 -10.22 6.31 -6.84
C GLU A 69 -10.26 7.58 -5.98
N ILE A 70 -9.27 7.79 -5.11
CA ILE A 70 -9.18 9.04 -4.35
C ILE A 70 -8.87 10.22 -5.28
N SER A 71 -7.95 10.05 -6.24
CA SER A 71 -7.65 11.09 -7.24
C SER A 71 -8.89 11.47 -8.04
N ASP A 72 -9.68 10.49 -8.46
CA ASP A 72 -10.90 10.69 -9.23
C ASP A 72 -12.02 11.32 -8.36
N ALA A 73 -12.14 10.92 -7.09
CA ALA A 73 -13.05 11.56 -6.14
C ALA A 73 -12.69 13.03 -5.87
N LEU A 74 -11.40 13.34 -5.69
CA LEU A 74 -10.91 14.71 -5.54
C LEU A 74 -11.21 15.56 -6.79
N LYS A 75 -10.96 15.01 -7.99
CA LYS A 75 -11.33 15.67 -9.25
C LYS A 75 -12.83 15.92 -9.35
N SER A 76 -13.66 14.95 -8.96
CA SER A 76 -15.12 15.08 -8.97
C SER A 76 -15.62 16.17 -8.01
N ILE A 77 -15.05 16.25 -6.80
CA ILE A 77 -15.37 17.31 -5.83
C ILE A 77 -15.01 18.68 -6.41
N ILE A 78 -13.81 18.83 -6.98
CA ILE A 78 -13.37 20.09 -7.59
C ILE A 78 -14.32 20.49 -8.74
N GLN A 79 -14.65 19.54 -9.62
CA GLN A 79 -15.57 19.80 -10.74
C GLN A 79 -17.00 20.13 -10.31
N LYS A 80 -17.47 19.59 -9.17
CA LYS A 80 -18.81 19.90 -8.64
C LYS A 80 -18.85 21.20 -7.84
N SER A 81 -17.70 21.73 -7.44
CA SER A 81 -17.56 22.95 -6.66
C SER A 81 -17.26 24.19 -7.53
N ALA A 82 -16.93 23.98 -8.81
CA ALA A 82 -16.80 25.01 -9.84
C ALA A 82 -18.08 25.09 -10.69
#